data_AF-A0A3B6V872-F1
#
_entry.id   AF-A0A3B6V872-F1
#
_cell.length_a   1.000
_cell.length_b   1.000
_cell.length_c   1.000
_cell.angle_alpha   90.00
_cell.angle_beta   90.00
_cell.angle_gamma   90.00
#
_symmetry.space_group_name_H-M   'P 1'
#
loop_
_entity.id
_entity.type
_entity.pdbx_description
1 polymer ?
#
loop_
_entity_poly.entity_id
_entity_poly.type
_entity_poly.pdbx_seq_one_letter_code
_entity_poly.pdbx_strand_id
1 'polypeptide(L)'
;MSDNENNYNEKEEEKVFEPEIVNNDDTDKNKSLNSILSWIPFILALIYTISPVDFIPDVIPVAGWGEDALFLIASALHGIQNTVLDKNTSIYKIVKYIKWAAFIFTIIFILILVLLIVLVFKVSSN
;
A
#
# COMPACT_ATOMS: atom_id res chain seq x y z
N MET A 1 70.35 -29.13 0.29
CA MET A 1 71.28 -28.13 0.85
C MET A 1 71.89 -27.35 -0.30
N SER A 2 71.23 -26.27 -0.70
CA SER A 2 71.82 -25.04 -1.25
C SER A 2 70.65 -24.18 -1.69
N ASP A 3 70.37 -23.20 -0.86
CA ASP A 3 69.34 -22.18 -1.04
C ASP A 3 69.66 -21.33 -2.27
N ASN A 4 68.65 -21.00 -3.07
CA ASN A 4 68.74 -20.01 -4.14
C ASN A 4 67.78 -18.88 -3.81
N GLU A 5 68.36 -17.82 -3.26
CA GLU A 5 67.73 -16.53 -3.02
C GLU A 5 67.30 -15.89 -4.34
N ASN A 6 66.01 -15.59 -4.48
CA ASN A 6 65.58 -14.53 -5.37
C ASN A 6 64.68 -13.56 -4.60
N ASN A 7 65.37 -12.55 -4.10
CA ASN A 7 64.95 -11.20 -3.76
C ASN A 7 63.79 -10.69 -4.64
N TYR A 8 62.65 -10.41 -4.00
CA TYR A 8 61.71 -9.38 -4.45
C TYR A 8 61.28 -8.56 -3.25
N ASN A 9 62.01 -7.46 -3.04
CA ASN A 9 61.49 -6.28 -2.39
C ASN A 9 60.30 -5.77 -3.22
N GLU A 10 59.07 -5.96 -2.74
CA GLU A 10 57.91 -5.24 -3.27
C GLU A 10 57.32 -4.44 -2.12
N LYS A 11 57.32 -3.14 -2.34
CA LYS A 11 57.09 -2.08 -1.37
C LYS A 11 55.66 -2.20 -0.86
N GLU A 12 55.49 -2.03 0.44
CA GLU A 12 54.19 -1.86 1.06
C GLU A 12 53.52 -0.61 0.48
N GLU A 13 52.62 -0.82 -0.49
CA GLU A 13 51.68 0.21 -0.91
C GLU A 13 50.73 0.44 0.26
N GLU A 14 50.99 1.52 1.00
CA GLU A 14 50.06 2.11 1.96
C GLU A 14 48.75 2.41 1.21
N LYS A 15 47.80 1.48 1.32
CA LYS A 15 46.44 1.64 0.83
C LYS A 15 45.80 2.79 1.61
N VAL A 16 45.83 3.98 1.03
CA VAL A 16 45.06 5.13 1.50
C VAL A 16 43.60 4.71 1.55
N PHE A 17 43.06 4.57 2.76
CA PHE A 17 41.66 4.28 3.01
C PHE A 17 40.86 5.53 2.63
N GLU A 18 40.41 5.60 1.40
CA GLU A 18 39.35 6.54 1.03
C GLU A 18 38.03 5.98 1.57
N PRO A 19 37.36 6.68 2.52
CA PRO A 19 36.03 6.27 2.93
C PRO A 19 35.10 6.47 1.73
N GLU A 20 34.61 5.37 1.17
CA GLU A 20 33.48 5.40 0.25
C GLU A 20 32.31 6.03 0.99
N ILE A 21 32.03 7.30 0.72
CA ILE A 21 30.88 8.02 1.27
C ILE A 21 29.65 7.44 0.57
N VAL A 22 29.15 6.30 1.05
CA VAL A 22 27.84 5.79 0.69
C VAL A 22 26.84 6.82 1.17
N ASN A 23 26.27 7.60 0.24
CA ASN A 23 25.26 8.62 0.52
C ASN A 23 23.96 7.95 0.98
N ASN A 24 23.92 7.57 2.27
CA ASN A 24 22.75 6.96 2.90
C ASN A 24 21.54 7.91 2.94
N ASP A 25 21.76 9.23 2.76
CA ASP A 25 20.72 10.26 2.80
C ASP A 25 19.69 10.12 1.66
N ASP A 26 20.11 9.71 0.45
CA ASP A 26 19.19 9.52 -0.68
C ASP A 26 18.30 8.29 -0.50
N THR A 27 18.85 7.20 0.04
CA THR A 27 18.12 5.96 0.34
C THR A 27 17.11 6.15 1.47
N ASP A 28 17.47 6.91 2.50
CA ASP A 28 16.58 7.18 3.64
C ASP A 28 15.45 8.14 3.27
N LYS A 29 15.73 9.17 2.46
CA LYS A 29 14.69 10.06 1.91
C LYS A 29 13.69 9.28 1.07
N ASN A 30 14.15 8.46 0.12
CA ASN A 30 13.24 7.68 -0.74
C ASN A 30 12.35 6.72 0.06
N LYS A 31 12.91 6.06 1.09
CA LYS A 31 12.13 5.18 1.97
C LYS A 31 11.04 5.93 2.75
N SER A 32 11.35 7.12 3.25
CA SER A 32 10.37 7.97 3.96
C SER A 32 9.25 8.50 3.06
N LEU A 33 9.57 8.88 1.82
CA LEU A 33 8.60 9.40 0.87
C LEU A 33 7.62 8.32 0.41
N ASN A 34 8.09 7.11 0.11
CA ASN A 34 7.23 5.99 -0.27
C ASN A 34 6.29 5.55 0.87
N SER A 35 6.74 5.70 2.12
CA SER A 35 5.92 5.48 3.31
C SER A 35 4.78 6.51 3.39
N ILE A 36 5.09 7.80 3.30
CA ILE A 36 4.08 8.89 3.29
C ILE A 36 3.10 8.76 2.11
N LEU A 37 3.59 8.39 0.92
CA LEU A 37 2.77 8.23 -0.26
C LEU A 37 1.67 7.17 -0.08
N SER A 38 1.93 6.17 0.78
CA SER A 38 0.99 5.11 1.09
C SER A 38 -0.20 5.56 1.94
N TRP A 39 -0.08 6.70 2.62
CA TRP A 39 -1.15 7.29 3.45
C TRP A 39 -1.99 8.33 2.71
N ILE A 40 -1.56 8.80 1.54
CA ILE A 40 -2.34 9.71 0.69
C ILE A 40 -3.79 9.24 0.50
N PRO A 41 -4.07 7.97 0.12
CA PRO A 41 -5.45 7.53 -0.05
C PRO A 41 -6.26 7.61 1.25
N PHE A 42 -5.61 7.41 2.41
CA PHE A 42 -6.28 7.50 3.71
C PHE A 42 -6.65 8.94 4.04
N ILE A 43 -5.73 9.87 3.81
CA ILE A 43 -5.97 11.30 4.02
C ILE A 43 -7.07 11.79 3.08
N LEU A 44 -7.07 11.34 1.83
CA LEU A 44 -8.12 11.66 0.85
C LEU A 44 -9.48 11.11 1.29
N ALA A 45 -9.53 9.86 1.73
CA ALA A 45 -10.74 9.23 2.25
C ALA A 45 -11.25 9.95 3.51
N LEU A 46 -10.35 10.33 4.41
CA LEU A 46 -10.68 11.07 5.63
C LEU A 46 -11.30 12.42 5.29
N ILE A 47 -10.63 13.22 4.45
CA ILE A 47 -11.14 14.53 4.00
C ILE A 47 -12.51 14.36 3.37
N TYR A 48 -12.69 13.33 2.56
CA TYR A 48 -13.93 13.04 1.88
C TYR A 48 -15.06 12.63 2.85
N THR A 49 -14.78 11.78 3.85
CA THR A 49 -15.80 11.34 4.83
C THR A 49 -16.36 12.50 5.68
N ILE A 50 -15.59 13.57 5.86
CA ILE A 50 -16.01 14.76 6.61
C ILE A 50 -16.39 15.93 5.68
N SER A 51 -16.27 15.74 4.37
CA SER A 51 -16.52 16.78 3.37
C SER A 51 -18.03 16.92 3.13
N PRO A 52 -18.57 18.15 3.14
CA PRO A 52 -19.95 18.41 2.73
C PRO A 52 -20.15 18.37 1.20
N VAL A 53 -19.11 18.01 0.44
CA VAL A 53 -19.13 17.86 -1.02
C VAL A 53 -19.13 16.37 -1.36
N ASP A 54 -20.30 15.86 -1.75
CA ASP A 54 -20.53 14.46 -2.09
C ASP A 54 -20.14 14.12 -3.55
N PHE A 55 -19.56 12.94 -3.78
CA PHE A 55 -19.27 12.39 -5.12
C PHE A 55 -20.51 11.78 -5.78
N ILE A 56 -21.48 11.36 -4.95
CA ILE A 56 -22.78 10.84 -5.35
C ILE A 56 -23.82 11.89 -4.98
N PRO A 57 -24.50 12.53 -5.94
CA PRO A 57 -25.52 13.52 -5.61
C PRO A 57 -26.58 12.90 -4.69
N ASP A 58 -27.00 13.66 -3.68
CA ASP A 58 -27.91 13.49 -2.52
C ASP A 58 -29.14 12.52 -2.58
N VAL A 59 -29.19 11.56 -3.50
CA VAL A 59 -30.39 10.78 -3.82
C VAL A 59 -30.55 9.54 -2.93
N ILE A 60 -29.49 9.05 -2.27
CA ILE A 60 -29.56 7.88 -1.36
C ILE A 60 -28.86 8.16 -0.02
N PRO A 61 -29.59 8.65 1.00
CA PRO A 61 -29.04 9.10 2.29
C PRO A 61 -28.27 8.06 3.10
N VAL A 62 -28.47 6.76 2.84
CA VAL A 62 -27.88 5.65 3.63
C VAL A 62 -26.77 4.91 2.86
N ALA A 63 -26.77 4.99 1.52
CA ALA A 63 -25.78 4.28 0.71
C ALA A 63 -24.46 5.05 0.58
N GLY A 64 -24.48 6.39 0.57
CA GLY A 64 -23.27 7.21 0.44
C GLY A 64 -22.27 6.99 1.57
N TRP A 65 -22.75 6.93 2.83
CA TRP A 65 -21.89 6.80 4.01
C TRP A 65 -21.19 5.44 4.12
N GLY A 66 -21.82 4.38 3.60
CA GLY A 66 -21.26 3.02 3.66
C GLY A 66 -20.08 2.84 2.71
N GLU A 67 -20.16 3.42 1.51
CA GLU A 67 -19.08 3.40 0.53
C GLU A 67 -17.86 4.17 1.03
N ASP A 68 -18.09 5.35 1.61
CA ASP A 68 -17.04 6.22 2.13
C ASP A 68 -16.30 5.58 3.32
N ALA A 69 -17.03 4.94 4.23
CA ALA A 69 -16.45 4.22 5.37
C ALA A 69 -15.61 3.01 4.92
N LEU A 70 -16.07 2.27 3.90
CA LEU A 70 -15.29 1.18 3.31
C LEU A 70 -14.01 1.70 2.64
N PHE A 71 -14.09 2.85 1.98
CA PHE A 71 -12.93 3.50 1.34
C PHE A 71 -11.92 3.99 2.39
N LEU A 72 -12.39 4.55 3.51
CA LEU A 72 -11.56 4.95 4.65
C LEU A 72 -10.83 3.75 5.27
N ILE A 73 -11.54 2.65 5.52
CA ILE A 73 -10.95 1.43 6.10
C ILE A 73 -9.95 0.81 5.12
N ALA A 74 -10.28 0.73 3.83
CA ALA A 74 -9.40 0.15 2.82
C ALA A 74 -8.11 0.96 2.63
N SER A 75 -8.22 2.29 2.67
CA SER A 75 -7.07 3.19 2.53
C SER A 75 -6.19 3.22 3.80
N ALA A 76 -6.79 3.18 4.99
CA ALA A 76 -6.05 2.98 6.25
C ALA A 76 -5.26 1.66 6.21
N LEU A 77 -5.93 0.58 5.78
CA LEU A 77 -5.34 -0.74 5.68
C LEU A 77 -4.19 -0.77 4.65
N HIS A 78 -4.32 -0.03 3.54
CA HIS A 78 -3.25 0.14 2.56
C HIS A 78 -2.02 0.88 3.14
N GLY A 79 -2.24 1.96 3.88
CA GLY A 79 -1.19 2.71 4.56
C GLY A 79 -0.44 1.85 5.58
N ILE A 80 -1.18 1.11 6.43
CA ILE A 80 -0.61 0.18 7.41
C ILE A 80 0.17 -0.94 6.72
N GLN A 81 -0.37 -1.52 5.64
CA GLN A 81 0.28 -2.60 4.90
C GLN A 81 1.61 -2.19 4.26
N ASN A 82 1.73 -0.94 3.81
CA ASN A 82 2.92 -0.50 3.07
C ASN A 82 3.93 0.25 3.96
N THR A 83 3.51 0.74 5.13
CA THR A 83 4.34 1.53 6.06
C THR A 83 4.79 0.74 7.29
N VAL A 84 3.88 -0.01 7.90
CA VAL A 84 4.09 -0.65 9.21
C VAL A 84 4.39 -2.14 9.05
N LEU A 85 3.88 -2.76 7.99
CA LEU A 85 4.01 -4.18 7.76
C LEU A 85 5.18 -4.50 6.83
N ASP A 86 6.16 -5.23 7.38
CA ASP A 86 7.25 -5.78 6.58
C ASP A 86 6.70 -6.79 5.57
N LYS A 87 7.11 -6.67 4.31
CA LYS A 87 6.61 -7.49 3.19
C LYS A 87 6.86 -9.00 3.38
N ASN A 88 7.82 -9.37 4.23
CA ASN A 88 8.15 -10.76 4.56
C ASN A 88 7.24 -11.36 5.66
N THR A 89 6.40 -10.56 6.30
CA THR A 89 5.55 -11.03 7.41
C THR A 89 4.28 -11.72 6.90
N SER A 90 3.80 -12.70 7.67
CA SER A 90 2.51 -13.37 7.40
C SER A 90 1.32 -12.40 7.46
N ILE A 91 1.44 -11.29 8.20
CA ILE A 91 0.40 -10.27 8.30
C ILE A 91 0.23 -9.51 6.98
N TYR A 92 1.32 -9.21 6.25
CA TYR A 92 1.24 -8.65 4.90
C TYR A 92 0.40 -9.53 3.95
N LYS A 93 0.54 -10.87 4.07
CA LYS A 93 -0.26 -11.81 3.29
C LYS A 93 -1.74 -11.77 3.69
N ILE A 94 -2.05 -11.76 4.99
CA ILE A 94 -3.42 -11.64 5.51
C ILE A 94 -4.10 -10.37 4.98
N VAL A 95 -3.41 -9.22 5.04
CA VAL A 95 -3.97 -7.94 4.59
C VAL A 95 -4.21 -7.95 3.08
N LYS A 96 -3.32 -8.58 2.30
CA LYS A 96 -3.54 -8.79 0.86
C LYS A 96 -4.80 -9.61 0.59
N TYR A 97 -5.04 -10.67 1.35
CA TYR A 97 -6.26 -11.48 1.21
C TYR A 97 -7.52 -10.71 1.62
N ILE A 98 -7.48 -9.94 2.73
CA ILE A 98 -8.60 -9.09 3.15
C ILE A 98 -8.96 -8.09 2.05
N LYS A 99 -7.96 -7.48 1.41
CA LYS A 99 -8.18 -6.55 0.29
C LYS A 99 -8.87 -7.23 -0.91
N TRP A 100 -8.44 -8.44 -1.27
CA TRP A 100 -9.08 -9.21 -2.34
C TRP A 100 -10.48 -9.72 -1.96
N ALA A 101 -10.67 -10.13 -0.70
CA ALA A 101 -11.97 -10.55 -0.17
C ALA A 101 -12.98 -9.40 -0.18
N ALA A 102 -12.55 -8.19 0.19
CA ALA A 102 -13.37 -6.99 0.11
C ALA A 102 -13.84 -6.72 -1.33
N PHE A 103 -12.96 -6.86 -2.32
CA PHE A 103 -13.31 -6.69 -3.73
C PHE A 103 -14.36 -7.71 -4.20
N ILE A 104 -14.22 -8.98 -3.81
CA ILE A 104 -15.20 -10.03 -4.09
C ILE A 104 -16.55 -9.70 -3.43
N PHE A 105 -16.54 -9.25 -2.18
CA PHE A 105 -17.75 -8.85 -1.47
C PHE A 105 -18.48 -7.70 -2.17
N THR A 106 -17.75 -6.68 -2.64
CA THR A 106 -18.34 -5.56 -3.39
C THR A 106 -19.00 -6.04 -4.68
N ILE A 107 -18.34 -6.91 -5.45
CA ILE A 107 -18.92 -7.48 -6.68
C ILE A 107 -20.19 -8.26 -6.37
N ILE A 108 -20.16 -9.12 -5.34
CA ILE A 108 -21.32 -9.91 -4.92
C ILE A 108 -22.47 -8.99 -4.47
N PHE A 109 -22.16 -7.95 -3.70
CA PHE A 109 -23.15 -6.99 -3.22
C PHE A 109 -23.85 -6.27 -4.39
N ILE A 110 -23.09 -5.80 -5.38
CA ILE A 110 -23.63 -5.18 -6.60
C ILE A 110 -24.51 -6.17 -7.37
N LEU A 111 -24.05 -7.42 -7.52
CA LEU A 111 -24.80 -8.46 -8.21
C LEU A 111 -26.15 -8.73 -7.55
N ILE A 112 -26.18 -8.78 -6.21
CA ILE A 112 -27.42 -8.93 -5.43
C ILE A 112 -28.33 -7.72 -5.62
N LEU A 113 -27.79 -6.50 -5.62
CA LEU A 113 -28.53 -5.26 -5.82
C LEU A 113 -29.24 -5.24 -7.19
N VAL A 114 -28.54 -5.61 -8.25
CA VAL A 114 -29.10 -5.74 -9.60
C VAL A 114 -30.21 -6.79 -9.64
N LEU A 115 -30.00 -7.96 -9.04
CA LEU A 115 -31.00 -9.01 -8.98
C LEU A 115 -32.27 -8.55 -8.25
N LEU A 116 -32.10 -7.81 -7.16
CA LEU A 116 -33.20 -7.27 -6.37
C LEU A 116 -34.02 -6.26 -7.17
N ILE A 117 -33.36 -5.36 -7.91
CA ILE A 117 -34.03 -4.41 -8.83
C ILE A 117 -34.86 -5.18 -9.86
N VAL A 118 -34.27 -6.16 -10.54
CA VAL A 118 -34.98 -6.98 -11.55
C VAL A 118 -36.17 -7.71 -10.94
N LEU A 119 -36.02 -8.25 -9.72
CA LEU A 119 -37.11 -8.93 -9.01
C LEU A 119 -38.26 -7.99 -8.70
N VAL A 120 -37.97 -6.78 -8.20
CA VAL A 120 -38.99 -5.76 -7.90
C VAL A 120 -39.72 -5.35 -9.17
N PHE A 121 -39.01 -5.10 -10.28
CA PHE A 121 -39.65 -4.78 -11.56
C PHE A 121 -40.51 -5.92 -12.10
N LYS A 122 -40.07 -7.17 -11.92
CA LYS A 122 -40.82 -8.36 -12.35
C LYS A 122 -42.07 -8.58 -11.51
N VAL A 123 -41.99 -8.38 -10.20
CA VAL A 123 -43.15 -8.46 -9.29
C VAL A 123 -44.12 -7.31 -9.54
N SER A 124 -43.62 -6.11 -9.82
CA SER A 124 -44.48 -4.94 -10.08
C SER A 124 -45.16 -4.95 -11.45
N SER A 125 -44.57 -5.59 -12.45
CA SER A 125 -45.12 -5.67 -13.82
C SER A 125 -46.07 -6.86 -14.02
N ASN A 126 -46.30 -7.66 -12.99
CA ASN A 126 -47.16 -8.85 -13.01
C ASN A 126 -48.40 -8.65 -12.15
#